data_AF-A0A0R2AWM5-F1
#
_entry.id   AF-A0A0R2AWM5-F1
#
_cell.length_a   1.000
_cell.length_b   1.000
_cell.length_c   1.000
_cell.angle_alpha   90.00
_cell.angle_beta   90.00
_cell.angle_gamma   90.00
#
_symmetry.space_group_name_H-M   'P 1'
#
loop_
_entity.id
_entity.type
_entity.pdbx_description
1 polymer ?
#
loop_
_entity_poly.entity_id
_entity_poly.type
_entity_poly.pdbx_seq_one_letter_code
_entity_poly.pdbx_strand_id
1 'polypeptide(L)'
;MADEVMIKNPTYFGIVCPKCGSDDWRVVRTKGSLEAAALNTVDEYMITPLKARCRACHRAFKVVPVEADESEVLSQPATLVAHRVSRITGIVVPNYILVNGVISDSIANGEEIQIELRTKHVYIQMFDASMTGSATFERFEVQPGETVKRDMRIKARWRSF
;
A
#
# COMPACT_ATOMS: atom_id res chain seq x y z
N MET A 1 15.85 8.64 -17.97
CA MET A 1 14.97 7.51 -18.36
C MET A 1 14.94 6.61 -17.16
N ALA A 2 13.80 6.50 -16.47
CA ALA A 2 13.67 5.56 -15.36
C ALA A 2 13.38 4.20 -16.00
N ASP A 3 14.23 3.21 -15.74
CA ASP A 3 14.02 1.85 -16.24
C ASP A 3 12.68 1.32 -15.70
N GLU A 4 11.77 0.98 -16.59
CA GLU A 4 10.49 0.37 -16.24
C GLU A 4 10.75 -1.06 -15.79
N VAL A 5 10.60 -1.32 -14.48
CA VAL A 5 10.76 -2.66 -13.90
C VAL A 5 9.39 -3.33 -13.83
N MET A 6 9.19 -4.37 -14.64
CA MET A 6 7.98 -5.20 -14.63
C MET A 6 7.98 -6.11 -13.39
N ILE A 7 6.92 -6.05 -12.59
CA ILE A 7 6.75 -6.85 -11.37
C ILE A 7 5.35 -7.49 -11.39
N LYS A 8 5.29 -8.82 -11.29
CA LYS A 8 4.07 -9.62 -11.28
C LYS A 8 3.52 -9.80 -9.87
N ASN A 9 4.39 -10.10 -8.90
CA ASN A 9 4.02 -10.28 -7.50
C ASN A 9 4.75 -9.24 -6.64
N PRO A 10 4.24 -8.00 -6.59
CA PRO A 10 4.90 -6.94 -5.85
C PRO A 10 4.91 -7.24 -4.35
N THR A 11 6.07 -7.00 -3.73
CA THR A 11 6.24 -7.08 -2.28
C THR A 11 7.20 -6.02 -1.76
N TYR A 12 7.00 -5.62 -0.51
CA TYR A 12 7.98 -4.84 0.27
C TYR A 12 8.78 -5.72 1.24
N PHE A 13 8.49 -7.02 1.28
CA PHE A 13 9.21 -7.96 2.11
C PHE A 13 10.70 -8.00 1.72
N GLY A 14 11.57 -8.12 2.74
CA GLY A 14 13.03 -8.12 2.55
C GLY A 14 13.66 -6.73 2.35
N ILE A 15 12.88 -5.65 2.15
CA ILE A 15 13.46 -4.32 1.99
C ILE A 15 13.97 -3.78 3.33
N VAL A 16 15.24 -3.38 3.32
CA VAL A 16 15.92 -2.79 4.48
C VAL A 16 16.31 -1.32 4.24
N CYS A 17 16.42 -0.56 5.32
CA CYS A 17 16.91 0.81 5.26
C CYS A 17 18.38 0.82 4.77
N PRO A 18 18.71 1.53 3.67
CA PRO A 18 20.07 1.55 3.12
C PRO A 18 21.07 2.30 4.01
N LYS A 19 20.63 2.89 5.12
CA LYS A 19 21.47 3.66 6.04
C LYS A 19 21.84 2.91 7.31
N CYS A 20 21.04 1.92 7.72
CA CYS A 20 21.26 1.19 8.98
C CYS A 20 20.86 -0.29 8.93
N GLY A 21 20.40 -0.81 7.79
CA GLY A 21 20.03 -2.23 7.63
C GLY A 21 18.71 -2.64 8.30
N SER A 22 18.02 -1.75 9.01
CA SER A 22 16.74 -2.06 9.67
C SER A 22 15.61 -2.23 8.65
N ASP A 23 14.78 -3.25 8.82
CA ASP A 23 13.52 -3.49 8.09
C ASP A 23 12.32 -2.75 8.71
N ASP A 24 12.52 -2.04 9.84
CA ASP A 24 11.50 -1.22 10.46
C ASP A 24 11.46 0.18 9.83
N TRP A 25 10.56 0.32 8.86
CA TRP A 25 10.31 1.57 8.17
C TRP A 25 8.81 1.72 7.87
N ARG A 26 8.43 2.93 7.48
CA ARG A 26 7.08 3.22 7.00
C ARG A 26 7.14 4.11 5.77
N VAL A 27 6.20 3.94 4.86
CA VAL A 27 5.95 4.92 3.81
C VAL A 27 5.52 6.24 4.46
N VAL A 28 6.20 7.32 4.11
CA VAL A 28 5.92 8.68 4.57
C VAL A 28 5.55 9.56 3.39
N ARG A 29 4.59 10.45 3.65
CA ARG A 29 4.07 11.46 2.73
C ARG A 29 5.04 11.89 1.62
N THR A 30 4.67 11.62 0.38
CA THR A 30 5.06 12.41 -0.78
C THR A 30 3.98 13.47 -1.00
N LYS A 31 4.29 14.74 -0.73
CA LYS A 31 3.46 15.82 -1.28
C LYS A 31 3.65 15.76 -2.79
N GLY A 32 2.61 15.38 -3.54
CA GLY A 32 2.55 15.57 -4.99
C GLY A 32 3.58 14.81 -5.84
N SER A 33 3.85 13.52 -5.59
CA SER A 33 4.78 12.77 -6.45
C SER A 33 4.36 11.33 -6.76
N LEU A 34 3.07 11.06 -6.84
CA LEU A 34 2.59 9.98 -7.72
C LEU A 34 2.20 10.69 -9.01
N GLU A 35 3.20 10.98 -9.85
CA GLU A 35 2.94 11.18 -11.28
C GLU A 35 2.33 9.86 -11.78
N ALA A 36 1.00 9.86 -11.89
CA ALA A 36 0.18 8.88 -12.59
C ALA A 36 0.65 7.41 -12.51
N ALA A 37 0.41 6.76 -11.36
CA ALA A 37 0.11 5.32 -11.40
C ALA A 37 -1.32 5.17 -11.97
N ALA A 38 -1.43 5.34 -13.29
CA ALA A 38 -2.67 5.12 -14.00
C ALA A 38 -2.98 3.63 -14.00
N LEU A 39 -4.16 3.31 -13.47
CA LEU A 39 -4.90 2.07 -13.68
C LEU A 39 -4.82 1.68 -15.16
N ASN A 40 -4.23 0.53 -15.47
CA ASN A 40 -4.64 -0.25 -16.63
C ASN A 40 -4.73 -1.72 -16.24
N THR A 41 -5.88 -2.27 -16.58
CA THR A 41 -6.23 -3.68 -16.58
C THR A 41 -5.22 -4.50 -17.37
N VAL A 42 -4.90 -5.68 -16.83
CA VAL A 42 -4.10 -6.77 -17.40
C VAL A 42 -2.57 -6.65 -17.17
N ASP A 43 -2.08 -7.38 -16.15
CA ASP A 43 -0.71 -7.88 -15.94
C ASP A 43 0.50 -6.92 -15.80
N GLU A 44 0.32 -5.59 -15.84
CA GLU A 44 1.46 -4.64 -15.81
C GLU A 44 1.28 -3.52 -14.77
N TYR A 45 2.18 -3.45 -13.78
CA TYR A 45 2.18 -2.37 -12.78
C TYR A 45 3.32 -1.37 -13.05
N MET A 46 2.98 -0.14 -13.43
CA MET A 46 3.93 0.98 -13.37
C MET A 46 4.15 1.38 -11.91
N ILE A 47 5.28 0.96 -11.35
CA ILE A 47 5.61 1.16 -9.94
C ILE A 47 6.39 2.47 -9.75
N THR A 48 5.79 3.41 -9.03
CA THR A 48 6.47 4.65 -8.65
C THR A 48 7.19 4.50 -7.30
N PRO A 49 8.46 4.91 -7.18
CA PRO A 49 9.15 4.93 -5.90
C PRO A 49 8.44 5.80 -4.87
N LEU A 50 8.10 5.22 -3.72
CA LEU A 50 7.54 5.95 -2.59
C LEU A 50 8.64 6.42 -1.64
N LYS A 51 8.37 7.49 -0.89
CA LYS A 51 9.29 7.94 0.16
C LYS A 51 9.01 7.13 1.43
N ALA A 52 10.02 6.49 1.98
CA ALA A 52 9.97 5.81 3.27
C ALA A 52 10.81 6.56 4.32
N ARG A 53 10.49 6.33 5.59
CA ARG A 53 11.31 6.75 6.73
C ARG A 53 11.56 5.55 7.63
N CYS A 54 12.84 5.27 7.86
CA CYS A 54 13.25 4.25 8.82
C CYS A 54 12.87 4.70 10.23
N ARG A 55 12.31 3.80 11.04
CA ARG A 55 11.98 4.09 12.43
C ARG A 55 13.19 4.00 13.34
N ALA A 56 14.16 3.13 13.03
CA ALA A 56 15.39 2.98 13.80
C ALA A 56 16.34 4.18 13.66
N CYS A 57 16.69 4.59 12.43
CA CYS A 57 17.66 5.69 12.22
C CYS A 57 17.03 7.02 11.82
N HIS A 58 15.70 7.08 11.68
CA HIS A 58 14.92 8.26 11.28
C HIS A 58 15.26 8.88 9.91
N ARG A 59 16.17 8.30 9.14
CA ARG A 59 16.54 8.76 7.79
C ARG A 59 15.46 8.38 6.78
N ALA A 60 15.24 9.28 5.82
CA ALA A 60 14.35 9.03 4.69
C ALA A 60 15.11 8.33 3.56
N PHE A 61 14.41 7.49 2.82
CA PHE A 61 14.92 6.82 1.63
C PHE A 61 13.77 6.58 0.64
N LYS A 62 14.09 6.23 -0.61
CA LYS A 62 13.08 5.80 -1.58
C LYS A 62 12.90 4.29 -1.45
N VAL A 63 11.65 3.84 -1.47
CA VAL A 63 11.28 2.43 -1.49
C VAL A 63 10.50 2.13 -2.76
N VAL A 64 10.85 1.04 -3.41
CA VAL A 64 10.19 0.50 -4.59
C VAL A 64 9.87 -0.95 -4.23
N PRO A 65 8.62 -1.42 -4.41
CA PRO A 65 8.35 -2.85 -4.27
C PRO A 65 9.20 -3.64 -5.27
N VAL A 66 9.51 -4.86 -4.91
CA VAL A 66 10.30 -5.80 -5.71
C VAL A 66 9.42 -6.99 -6.12
N GLU A 67 9.87 -7.77 -7.09
CA GLU A 67 9.28 -9.09 -7.33
C GLU A 67 9.47 -9.98 -6.11
N ALA A 68 8.40 -10.61 -5.66
CA ALA A 68 8.44 -11.59 -4.59
C ALA A 68 9.18 -12.86 -5.03
N ASP A 69 10.07 -13.37 -4.15
CA ASP A 69 10.66 -14.68 -4.33
C ASP A 69 9.58 -15.78 -4.30
N GLU A 70 9.84 -16.93 -4.92
CA GLU A 70 8.87 -18.06 -4.93
C GLU A 70 8.42 -18.48 -3.54
N SER A 71 9.30 -18.36 -2.54
CA SER A 71 9.00 -18.68 -1.15
C SER A 71 7.99 -17.71 -0.51
N GLU A 72 7.82 -16.52 -1.09
CA GLU A 72 6.92 -15.47 -0.63
C GLU A 72 5.56 -15.52 -1.34
N VAL A 73 5.49 -16.16 -2.51
CA VAL A 73 4.25 -16.34 -3.28
C VAL A 73 3.36 -17.39 -2.61
N LEU A 74 2.06 -17.11 -2.53
CA LEU A 74 1.07 -18.04 -2.00
C LEU A 74 0.76 -19.13 -3.03
N SER A 75 0.66 -20.39 -2.57
CA SER A 75 0.23 -21.51 -3.42
C SER A 75 -1.24 -21.41 -3.86
N GLN A 76 -2.05 -20.69 -3.11
CA GLN A 76 -3.42 -20.32 -3.43
C GLN A 76 -3.65 -18.86 -3.01
N PRO A 77 -4.28 -18.01 -3.85
CA PRO A 77 -4.54 -16.63 -3.48
C PRO A 77 -5.36 -16.52 -2.19
N ALA A 78 -5.03 -15.51 -1.37
CA ALA A 78 -5.80 -15.10 -0.21
C ALA A 78 -6.70 -13.91 -0.57
N THR A 79 -7.67 -13.60 0.28
CA THR A 79 -8.60 -12.48 0.07
C THR A 79 -8.51 -11.48 1.20
N LEU A 80 -8.19 -10.24 0.87
CA LEU A 80 -8.38 -9.10 1.76
C LEU A 80 -9.79 -8.55 1.58
N VAL A 81 -10.52 -8.47 2.67
CA VAL A 81 -11.78 -7.75 2.77
C VAL A 81 -11.51 -6.43 3.50
N ALA A 82 -11.43 -5.35 2.74
CA ALA A 82 -11.12 -4.03 3.26
C ALA A 82 -12.42 -3.23 3.43
N HIS A 83 -12.72 -2.80 4.65
CA HIS A 83 -13.89 -2.00 4.98
C HIS A 83 -13.47 -0.59 5.40
N ARG A 84 -14.02 0.44 4.76
CA ARG A 84 -13.65 1.83 5.06
C ARG A 84 -14.59 2.41 6.10
N VAL A 85 -14.07 2.53 7.33
CA VAL A 85 -14.82 3.13 8.43
C VAL A 85 -14.87 4.66 8.27
N SER A 86 -16.07 5.22 8.10
CA SER A 86 -16.29 6.67 8.09
C SER A 86 -16.76 7.21 9.45
N ARG A 87 -16.33 8.42 9.80
CA ARG A 87 -16.94 9.25 10.86
C ARG A 87 -17.72 10.46 10.33
N ILE A 88 -17.72 10.67 9.02
CA ILE A 88 -18.30 11.84 8.37
C ILE A 88 -19.24 11.36 7.26
N THR A 89 -20.53 11.51 7.47
CA THR A 89 -21.59 11.26 6.50
C THR A 89 -21.62 12.40 5.46
N GLY A 90 -21.76 12.07 4.17
CA GLY A 90 -22.04 13.06 3.10
C GLY A 90 -20.86 13.58 2.27
N ILE A 91 -19.60 13.20 2.58
CA ILE A 91 -18.44 13.54 1.73
C ILE A 91 -17.94 12.27 1.03
N VAL A 92 -18.17 12.17 -0.27
CA VAL A 92 -17.68 11.08 -1.14
C VAL A 92 -16.35 11.51 -1.74
N VAL A 93 -15.27 11.36 -0.97
CA VAL A 93 -13.91 11.44 -1.53
C VAL A 93 -13.46 10.01 -1.78
N PRO A 94 -13.21 9.59 -3.04
CA PRO A 94 -12.64 8.28 -3.32
C PRO A 94 -11.27 8.18 -2.67
N ASN A 95 -10.99 7.05 -2.04
CA ASN A 95 -9.70 6.76 -1.44
C ASN A 95 -9.16 5.48 -2.06
N TYR A 96 -7.87 5.46 -2.33
CA TYR A 96 -7.19 4.36 -2.99
C TYR A 96 -6.54 3.46 -1.95
N ILE A 97 -6.70 2.15 -2.11
CA ILE A 97 -5.99 1.16 -1.30
C ILE A 97 -4.74 0.75 -2.07
N LEU A 98 -3.60 0.95 -1.43
CA LEU A 98 -2.31 0.48 -1.89
C LEU A 98 -2.00 -0.84 -1.18
N VAL A 99 -1.80 -1.91 -1.94
CA VAL A 99 -1.33 -3.20 -1.44
C VAL A 99 0.04 -3.47 -2.05
N ASN A 100 1.04 -3.70 -1.20
CA ASN A 100 2.42 -3.99 -1.59
C ASN A 100 3.02 -3.00 -2.61
N GLY A 101 2.61 -1.73 -2.54
CA GLY A 101 3.14 -0.70 -3.42
C GLY A 101 2.38 -0.49 -4.72
N VAL A 102 1.28 -1.22 -4.93
CA VAL A 102 0.41 -1.10 -6.10
C VAL A 102 -0.98 -0.63 -5.67
N ILE A 103 -1.57 0.27 -6.46
CA ILE A 103 -2.97 0.70 -6.26
C ILE A 103 -3.86 -0.46 -6.70
N SER A 104 -4.55 -1.08 -5.75
CA SER A 104 -5.43 -2.22 -6.02
C SER A 104 -6.82 -1.76 -6.44
N ASP A 105 -7.43 -0.87 -5.66
CA ASP A 105 -8.79 -0.38 -5.93
C ASP A 105 -9.06 0.94 -5.21
N SER A 106 -10.17 1.59 -5.54
CA SER A 106 -10.75 2.69 -4.79
C SER A 106 -11.89 2.21 -3.89
N ILE A 107 -12.04 2.82 -2.71
CA ILE A 107 -13.08 2.49 -1.73
C ILE A 107 -13.77 3.76 -1.24
N ALA A 108 -15.10 3.82 -1.30
CA ALA A 108 -15.85 4.93 -0.73
C ALA A 108 -16.09 4.76 0.78
N ASN A 109 -16.55 5.83 1.43
CA ASN A 109 -16.85 5.81 2.86
C ASN A 109 -17.99 4.81 3.18
N GLY A 110 -17.77 3.88 4.11
CA GLY A 110 -18.77 2.88 4.52
C GLY A 110 -18.89 1.69 3.59
N GLU A 111 -18.05 1.61 2.54
CA GLU A 111 -18.02 0.48 1.63
C GLU A 111 -17.02 -0.59 2.06
N GLU A 112 -17.22 -1.77 1.49
CA GLU A 112 -16.33 -2.92 1.60
C GLU A 112 -15.90 -3.34 0.19
N ILE A 113 -14.61 -3.63 0.02
CA ILE A 113 -14.07 -4.17 -1.22
C ILE A 113 -13.28 -5.46 -0.94
N GLN A 114 -13.15 -6.29 -1.96
CA GLN A 114 -12.36 -7.52 -1.90
C GLN A 114 -11.16 -7.40 -2.83
N ILE A 115 -9.97 -7.68 -2.30
CA ILE A 115 -8.72 -7.63 -3.05
C ILE A 115 -8.05 -8.99 -2.96
N GLU A 116 -7.69 -9.56 -4.11
CA GLU A 116 -6.89 -10.79 -4.18
C GLU A 116 -5.45 -10.51 -3.74
N LEU A 117 -4.92 -11.36 -2.86
CA LEU A 117 -3.55 -11.31 -2.36
C LEU A 117 -2.78 -12.52 -2.89
N ARG A 118 -1.60 -12.28 -3.46
CA ARG A 118 -0.74 -13.33 -4.05
C ARG A 118 0.54 -13.60 -3.26
N THR A 119 0.83 -12.82 -2.24
CA THR A 119 2.06 -12.90 -1.43
C THR A 119 1.73 -13.03 0.06
N LYS A 120 2.62 -13.67 0.82
CA LYS A 120 2.44 -13.95 2.25
C LYS A 120 2.47 -12.68 3.09
N HIS A 121 3.45 -11.81 2.89
CA HIS A 121 3.59 -10.57 3.63
C HIS A 121 2.89 -9.43 2.89
N VAL A 122 1.87 -8.90 3.55
CA VAL A 122 0.99 -7.88 2.99
C VAL A 122 1.23 -6.55 3.69
N TYR A 123 1.41 -5.52 2.88
CA TYR A 123 1.62 -4.15 3.29
C TYR A 123 0.50 -3.28 2.74
N ILE A 124 -0.28 -2.66 3.62
CA ILE A 124 -1.46 -1.90 3.23
C ILE A 124 -1.35 -0.44 3.68
N GLN A 125 -1.74 0.44 2.77
CA GLN A 125 -1.96 1.85 3.09
C GLN A 125 -3.12 2.42 2.26
N MET A 126 -3.92 3.29 2.88
CA MET A 126 -4.99 3.99 2.17
C MET A 126 -4.54 5.41 1.83
N PHE A 127 -4.90 5.92 0.66
CA PHE A 127 -4.58 7.28 0.22
C PHE A 127 -5.85 8.02 -0.17
N ASP A 128 -5.94 9.32 0.14
CA ASP A 128 -7.01 10.14 -0.43
C ASP A 128 -6.73 10.50 -1.89
N ALA A 129 -7.68 11.16 -2.56
CA ALA A 129 -7.54 11.64 -3.92
C ALA A 129 -6.37 12.64 -4.12
N SER A 130 -5.86 13.24 -3.04
CA SER A 130 -4.66 14.10 -3.06
C SER A 130 -3.36 13.30 -2.87
N MET A 131 -3.45 11.97 -2.87
CA MET A 131 -2.36 11.04 -2.57
C MET A 131 -1.76 11.27 -1.18
N THR A 132 -2.56 11.75 -0.23
CA THR A 132 -2.16 11.79 1.17
C THR A 132 -2.49 10.46 1.82
N GLY A 133 -1.45 9.68 2.11
CA GLY A 133 -1.56 8.39 2.78
C GLY A 133 -2.09 8.48 4.21
N SER A 134 -2.73 7.40 4.66
CA SER A 134 -3.18 7.15 6.02
C SER A 134 -2.01 7.24 6.99
N ALA A 135 -2.31 7.58 8.24
CA ALA A 135 -1.30 7.63 9.29
C ALA A 135 -0.72 6.25 9.63
N THR A 136 -1.46 5.19 9.30
CA THR A 136 -1.08 3.79 9.48
C THR A 136 -0.57 3.22 8.15
N PHE A 137 0.54 2.50 8.27
CA PHE A 137 1.08 1.59 7.27
C PHE A 137 1.03 0.23 7.95
N GLU A 138 0.11 -0.62 7.52
CA GLU A 138 -0.15 -1.91 8.15
C GLU A 138 0.68 -3.00 7.49
N ARG A 139 1.24 -3.90 8.29
CA ARG A 139 2.01 -5.06 7.85
C ARG A 139 1.46 -6.29 8.57
N PHE A 140 1.13 -7.33 7.83
CA PHE A 140 0.71 -8.62 8.38
C PHE A 140 1.07 -9.76 7.43
N GLU A 141 0.97 -10.98 7.92
CA GLU A 141 1.16 -12.21 7.13
C GLU A 141 -0.19 -12.88 6.88
N VAL A 142 -0.34 -13.54 5.74
CA VAL A 142 -1.52 -14.32 5.37
C VAL A 142 -1.15 -15.74 4.97
N GLN A 143 -2.06 -16.68 5.19
CA GLN A 143 -1.96 -18.07 4.76
C GLN A 143 -2.64 -18.30 3.39
N PRO A 144 -2.25 -19.35 2.65
CA PRO A 144 -2.92 -19.69 1.38
C PRO A 144 -4.43 -19.89 1.56
N GLY A 145 -5.24 -19.24 0.71
CA GLY A 145 -6.71 -19.31 0.78
C GLY A 145 -7.36 -18.58 1.96
N GLU A 146 -6.59 -17.88 2.79
CA GLU A 146 -7.13 -17.15 3.94
C GLU A 146 -7.99 -15.96 3.51
N THR A 147 -9.04 -15.66 4.27
CA THR A 147 -9.78 -14.39 4.16
C THR A 147 -9.50 -13.52 5.37
N VAL A 148 -8.92 -12.34 5.13
CA VAL A 148 -8.52 -11.39 6.17
C VAL A 148 -9.37 -10.14 6.09
N LYS A 149 -9.99 -9.74 7.21
CA LYS A 149 -10.79 -8.52 7.31
C LYS A 149 -9.98 -7.38 7.93
N ARG A 150 -10.06 -6.17 7.35
CA ARG A 150 -9.38 -4.96 7.86
C ARG A 150 -10.27 -3.73 7.78
N ASP A 151 -10.37 -3.03 8.91
CA ASP A 151 -11.00 -1.72 9.00
C ASP A 151 -9.99 -0.63 8.64
N MET A 152 -10.18 0.01 7.49
CA MET A 152 -9.31 1.05 6.97
C MET A 152 -9.77 2.44 7.46
N ARG A 153 -8.82 3.24 7.96
CA ARG A 153 -9.07 4.61 8.46
C ARG A 153 -8.01 5.59 7.94
N ILE A 154 -8.46 6.74 7.47
CA ILE A 154 -7.58 7.90 7.32
C ILE A 154 -7.78 8.80 8.53
N LYS A 155 -6.66 9.19 9.17
CA LYS A 155 -6.71 10.25 10.18
C LYS A 155 -7.22 11.50 9.49
N ALA A 156 -8.43 11.93 9.84
CA ALA A 156 -8.99 13.19 9.39
C ALA A 156 -7.97 14.32 9.68
N ARG A 157 -7.52 15.00 8.63
CA ARG A 157 -6.77 16.25 8.79
C ARG A 157 -7.78 17.37 8.95
N TRP A 158 -8.15 17.66 10.19
CA TRP A 158 -8.72 18.97 10.48
C TRP A 158 -7.57 19.95 10.63
N ARG A 159 -7.42 20.85 9.65
CA ARG A 159 -6.95 22.20 9.94
C ARG A 159 -8.16 22.90 10.55
N SER A 160 -8.10 23.17 11.84
CA SER A 160 -8.95 24.19 12.45
C SER A 160 -8.76 25.47 11.63
N PHE A 161 -9.82 25.95 11.00
CA PHE A 161 -9.92 27.34 10.57
C PHE A 161 -10.28 28.19 11.77
#